data_AF-A0A812IBI1-F1
#
_entry.id   AF-A0A812IBI1-F1
#
_cell.length_a   1.000
_cell.length_b   1.000
_cell.length_c   1.000
_cell.angle_alpha   90.00
_cell.angle_beta   90.00
_cell.angle_gamma   90.00
#
_symmetry.space_group_name_H-M   'P 1'
#
loop_
_entity.id
_entity.type
_entity.pdbx_description
1 polymer ?
#
loop_
_entity_poly.entity_id
_entity_poly.type
_entity_poly.pdbx_seq_one_letter_code
_entity_poly.pdbx_strand_id
1 'polypeptide(L)'
;MNTKDLADAAPATVRSLQSFASGAPECIPLFLNRLSDGSLLRMADQLSHTDIARLVRRYPESAAMLLDMATVKARATDPEWHPLPQRVPFRLEFPKWHYKILARERVRSFNYSDVPHLDANIRVCHVPNIISPNVFAALISSVRLGDVGLCLYESSTLRAAVSYTFDHGAMWFEMLQCLISVWGLSLLVLQTCFNHERVVGLGASSLYYRMDEGVFDPSLTAANHRDGVVADWMIAKGFVDLCLEVAEVFGRIRTGELRGYFNIGNAWDLLRSIIPIALLAFHSERWLHLLVVLIYWMRLLESVILSEWIGCALLPLQKLLMGLLPALAFTVVCFGALTHAMYTVQVTADHLWPTTVFRTFATLITQGLPEHEPEDGLELLVLYGGVLFFSIFVLNIFIGVIDEEYKNEKELSHLRFLGLRASSCLTYLLRVRVIPCRLLGAKAAFGAAFAAMIAALTLQVSSILLGRRLAGSCQLLAFQACQLIIFLAPF
;
A
#
# COMPACT_ATOMS: atom_id res chain seq x y z
N MET A 1 1.37 45.18 -13.31
CA MET A 1 2.76 45.13 -12.83
C MET A 1 3.29 43.75 -13.18
N ASN A 2 4.44 43.64 -13.86
CA ASN A 2 4.95 42.34 -14.32
C ASN A 2 5.38 41.49 -13.09
N THR A 3 5.34 40.16 -13.19
CA THR A 3 5.73 39.24 -12.08
C THR A 3 7.16 39.49 -11.60
N LYS A 4 8.05 39.84 -12.54
CA LYS A 4 9.42 40.26 -12.26
C LYS A 4 9.47 41.56 -11.44
N ASP A 5 8.72 42.58 -11.83
CA ASP A 5 8.68 43.86 -11.12
C ASP A 5 8.08 43.69 -9.71
N LEU A 6 7.10 42.79 -9.55
CA LEU A 6 6.47 42.47 -8.27
C LEU A 6 7.45 41.74 -7.32
N ALA A 7 8.17 40.75 -7.84
CA ALA A 7 9.21 40.05 -7.10
C ALA A 7 10.35 40.99 -6.70
N ASP A 8 10.77 41.89 -7.62
CA ASP A 8 11.84 42.86 -7.41
C ASP A 8 11.45 44.00 -6.47
N ALA A 9 10.17 44.37 -6.39
CA ALA A 9 9.70 45.41 -5.48
C ALA A 9 9.45 44.91 -4.05
N ALA A 10 9.18 43.61 -3.86
CA ALA A 10 8.80 43.10 -2.54
C ALA A 10 9.99 43.06 -1.56
N PRO A 11 9.81 43.44 -0.29
CA PRO A 11 10.89 43.40 0.70
C PRO A 11 11.27 41.95 1.05
N ALA A 12 12.53 41.69 1.36
CA ALA A 12 13.07 40.38 1.75
C ALA A 12 12.59 39.94 3.15
N THR A 13 11.29 39.73 3.30
CA THR A 13 10.65 39.39 4.58
C THR A 13 9.73 38.18 4.44
N VAL A 14 9.50 37.50 5.56
CA VAL A 14 8.57 36.36 5.65
C VAL A 14 7.16 36.73 5.22
N ARG A 15 6.72 37.96 5.51
CA ARG A 15 5.40 38.45 5.09
C ARG A 15 5.28 38.54 3.57
N SER A 16 6.35 38.95 2.88
CA SER A 16 6.36 38.95 1.41
C SER A 16 6.28 37.53 0.86
N LEU A 17 7.03 36.61 1.45
CA LEU A 17 7.00 35.19 1.05
C LEU A 17 5.62 34.55 1.33
N GLN A 18 4.98 34.87 2.45
CA GLN A 18 3.61 34.46 2.77
C GLN A 18 2.58 35.11 1.82
N SER A 19 2.78 36.38 1.47
CA SER A 19 1.94 37.09 0.50
C SER A 19 2.06 36.47 -0.89
N PHE A 20 3.27 36.09 -1.31
CA PHE A 20 3.48 35.38 -2.56
C PHE A 20 2.91 33.97 -2.52
N ALA A 21 3.12 33.22 -1.43
CA ALA A 21 2.53 31.90 -1.23
C ALA A 21 0.99 31.90 -1.24
N SER A 22 0.36 33.03 -0.92
CA SER A 22 -1.10 33.17 -0.90
C SER A 22 -1.70 33.80 -2.16
N GLY A 23 -0.98 34.68 -2.87
CA GLY A 23 -1.57 35.49 -3.95
C GLY A 23 -0.76 35.68 -5.23
N ALA A 24 0.55 35.41 -5.26
CA ALA A 24 1.39 35.54 -6.46
C ALA A 24 2.62 34.60 -6.39
N PRO A 25 2.42 33.28 -6.41
CA PRO A 25 3.44 32.26 -6.16
C PRO A 25 4.42 32.08 -7.33
N GLU A 26 4.04 32.44 -8.55
CA GLU A 26 4.95 32.56 -9.69
C GLU A 26 6.08 33.56 -9.43
N CYS A 27 5.92 34.45 -8.45
CA CYS A 27 6.97 35.36 -7.99
C CYS A 27 7.94 34.69 -7.01
N ILE A 28 7.62 33.53 -6.42
CA ILE A 28 8.47 32.84 -5.43
C ILE A 28 9.82 32.44 -6.03
N PRO A 29 9.91 31.78 -7.21
CA PRO A 29 11.21 31.46 -7.82
C PRO A 29 12.11 32.69 -7.99
N LEU A 30 11.53 33.77 -8.53
CA LEU A 30 12.24 35.03 -8.78
C LEU A 30 12.64 35.72 -7.47
N PHE A 31 11.75 35.72 -6.48
CA PHE A 31 12.00 36.27 -5.15
C PHE A 31 13.10 35.51 -4.42
N LEU A 32 13.08 34.17 -4.45
CA LEU A 32 14.09 33.32 -3.81
C LEU A 32 15.47 33.47 -4.47
N ASN A 33 15.54 33.57 -5.80
CA ASN A 33 16.81 33.76 -6.52
C ASN A 33 17.54 35.07 -6.17
N ARG A 34 16.83 36.05 -5.62
CA ARG A 34 17.40 37.34 -5.19
C ARG A 34 17.91 37.33 -3.75
N LEU A 35 17.49 36.35 -2.95
CA LEU A 35 17.84 36.27 -1.54
C LEU A 35 19.24 35.65 -1.36
N SER A 36 20.01 36.17 -0.41
CA SER A 36 21.24 35.52 0.03
C SER A 36 20.92 34.36 0.99
N ASP A 37 21.73 33.30 0.98
CA ASP A 37 21.53 32.07 1.78
C ASP A 37 21.15 32.36 3.26
N GLY A 38 21.80 33.35 3.89
CA GLY A 38 21.55 33.72 5.29
C GLY A 38 20.20 34.38 5.56
N SER A 39 19.63 35.09 4.56
CA SER A 39 18.30 35.71 4.67
C SER A 39 17.18 34.69 4.48
N LEU A 40 17.41 33.70 3.62
CA LEU A 40 16.47 32.63 3.29
C LEU A 40 16.27 31.68 4.49
N LEU A 41 17.36 31.34 5.19
CA LEU A 41 17.35 30.56 6.43
C LEU A 41 16.47 31.20 7.52
N ARG A 42 16.68 32.49 7.81
CA ARG A 42 15.89 33.22 8.82
C ARG A 42 14.41 33.28 8.48
N MET A 43 14.07 33.26 7.19
CA MET A 43 12.69 33.26 6.73
C MET A 43 12.06 31.87 6.78
N ALA A 44 12.81 30.84 6.43
CA ALA A 44 12.37 29.45 6.51
C ALA A 44 12.01 29.02 7.95
N ASP A 45 12.76 29.50 8.94
CA ASP A 45 12.50 29.25 10.37
C ASP A 45 11.14 29.77 10.85
N GLN A 46 10.56 30.75 10.15
CA GLN A 46 9.30 31.40 10.52
C GLN A 46 8.09 30.89 9.72
N LEU A 47 8.30 30.00 8.74
CA LEU A 47 7.22 29.41 7.96
C LEU A 47 6.50 28.36 8.80
N SER A 48 5.17 28.47 8.88
CA SER A 48 4.36 27.45 9.55
C SER A 48 4.17 26.23 8.64
N HIS A 49 3.99 25.06 9.24
CA HIS A 49 3.63 23.84 8.51
C HIS A 49 2.34 23.98 7.68
N THR A 50 1.43 24.89 8.07
CA THR A 50 0.22 25.18 7.29
C THR A 50 0.50 26.00 6.03
N ASP A 51 1.48 26.90 6.07
CA ASP A 51 1.87 27.70 4.91
C ASP A 51 2.59 26.82 3.90
N ILE A 52 3.44 25.91 4.38
CA ILE A 52 4.12 24.90 3.54
C ILE A 52 3.09 23.96 2.91
N ALA A 53 2.13 23.44 3.69
CA ALA A 53 1.08 22.57 3.16
C ALA A 53 0.21 23.27 2.10
N ARG A 54 -0.11 24.57 2.28
CA ARG A 54 -0.82 25.36 1.27
C ARG A 54 0.01 25.53 0.00
N LEU A 55 1.30 25.81 0.14
CA LEU A 55 2.20 25.98 -0.99
C LEU A 55 2.36 24.66 -1.77
N VAL A 56 2.57 23.54 -1.09
CA VAL A 56 2.65 22.20 -1.70
C VAL A 56 1.36 21.85 -2.46
N ARG A 57 0.19 22.20 -1.92
CA ARG A 57 -1.10 21.93 -2.58
C ARG A 57 -1.35 22.75 -3.83
N ARG A 58 -1.04 24.05 -3.76
CA ARG A 58 -1.45 24.99 -4.81
C ARG A 58 -0.35 25.25 -5.83
N TYR A 59 0.91 25.20 -5.41
CA TYR A 59 2.07 25.64 -6.20
C TYR A 59 3.27 24.70 -5.95
N PRO A 60 3.21 23.45 -6.45
CA PRO A 60 4.16 22.38 -6.13
C PRO A 60 5.60 22.73 -6.54
N GLU A 61 5.81 23.33 -7.71
CA GLU A 61 7.15 23.71 -8.19
C GLU A 61 7.80 24.78 -7.29
N SER A 62 7.03 25.80 -6.91
CA SER A 62 7.48 26.84 -5.99
C SER A 62 7.78 26.27 -4.60
N ALA A 63 7.01 25.27 -4.16
CA ALA A 63 7.26 24.57 -2.91
C ALA A 63 8.57 23.77 -2.94
N ALA A 64 8.81 22.99 -4.00
CA ALA A 64 10.05 22.22 -4.16
C ALA A 64 11.27 23.15 -4.14
N MET A 65 11.23 24.23 -4.93
CA MET A 65 12.32 25.20 -4.99
C MET A 65 12.58 25.88 -3.64
N LEU A 66 11.53 26.28 -2.93
CA LEU A 66 11.65 26.85 -1.58
C LEU A 66 12.29 25.86 -0.60
N LEU A 67 11.87 24.60 -0.63
CA LEU A 67 12.36 23.56 0.27
C LEU A 67 13.80 23.15 -0.05
N ASP A 68 14.18 23.12 -1.33
CA ASP A 68 15.56 22.82 -1.72
C ASP A 68 16.49 24.01 -1.40
N MET A 69 16.06 25.25 -1.61
CA MET A 69 16.83 26.44 -1.24
C MET A 69 16.96 26.61 0.28
N ALA A 70 15.93 26.24 1.05
CA ALA A 70 15.98 26.25 2.51
C ALA A 70 16.84 25.12 3.11
N THR A 71 17.36 24.21 2.28
CA THR A 71 18.37 23.22 2.69
C THR A 71 19.77 23.67 2.34
N VAL A 72 20.53 24.07 3.37
CA VAL A 72 21.92 24.53 3.20
C VAL A 72 22.89 23.38 3.38
N LYS A 73 23.96 23.32 2.56
CA LYS A 73 25.15 22.51 2.86
C LYS A 73 25.74 23.02 4.18
N ALA A 74 25.81 22.18 5.22
CA ALA A 74 26.40 22.56 6.49
C ALA A 74 27.79 23.17 6.26
N ARG A 75 27.96 24.45 6.60
CA ARG A 75 29.28 25.05 6.81
C ARG A 75 29.54 25.02 8.30
N ALA A 76 30.42 24.12 8.73
CA ALA A 76 30.91 24.11 10.10
C ALA A 76 31.65 25.43 10.35
N THR A 77 31.09 26.28 11.20
CA THR A 77 31.76 27.48 11.73
C THR A 77 32.23 27.29 13.17
N ASP A 78 31.71 26.28 13.87
CA ASP A 78 32.23 25.82 15.17
C ASP A 78 31.94 24.33 15.38
N PRO A 79 32.93 23.50 15.80
CA PRO A 79 32.78 22.05 15.93
C PRO A 79 31.98 21.57 17.15
N GLU A 80 31.56 22.46 18.06
CA GLU A 80 31.02 22.05 19.37
C GLU A 80 29.51 22.27 19.59
N TRP A 81 28.73 22.70 18.60
CA TRP A 81 27.30 22.98 18.78
C TRP A 81 26.40 22.45 17.64
N HIS A 82 25.72 21.30 17.87
CA HIS A 82 24.31 20.98 17.54
C HIS A 82 23.99 19.48 17.25
N PRO A 83 22.71 19.07 17.44
CA PRO A 83 22.29 17.69 17.69
C PRO A 83 21.78 16.99 16.42
N LEU A 84 22.69 16.60 15.54
CA LEU A 84 22.59 15.41 14.68
C LEU A 84 24.05 14.97 14.46
N PRO A 85 24.37 13.67 14.46
CA PRO A 85 25.76 13.22 14.48
C PRO A 85 26.53 13.79 13.28
N GLN A 86 27.61 14.54 13.56
CA GLN A 86 28.53 15.17 12.59
C GLN A 86 29.19 14.19 11.59
N ARG A 87 28.95 12.89 11.75
CA ARG A 87 29.50 11.82 10.92
C ARG A 87 28.39 10.81 10.66
N VAL A 88 27.78 10.88 9.50
CA VAL A 88 26.98 9.77 8.97
C VAL A 88 27.89 9.03 8.01
N PRO A 89 28.36 7.80 8.33
CA PRO A 89 28.96 6.98 7.29
C PRO A 89 27.91 6.82 6.19
N PHE A 90 28.24 7.17 4.95
CA PHE A 90 27.46 6.76 3.78
C PHE A 90 27.54 5.24 3.69
N ARG A 91 26.73 4.56 4.49
CA ARG A 91 26.24 3.27 4.11
C ARG A 91 25.14 3.55 3.10
N LEU A 92 25.27 2.98 1.90
CA LEU A 92 24.10 2.36 1.29
C LEU A 92 23.56 1.39 2.35
N GLU A 93 22.69 1.86 3.25
CA GLU A 93 22.11 1.02 4.30
C GLU A 93 21.10 0.10 3.62
N PHE A 94 21.64 -0.92 2.95
CA PHE A 94 20.96 -2.18 2.88
C PHE A 94 20.61 -2.58 4.32
N PRO A 95 19.37 -3.03 4.59
CA PRO A 95 19.01 -3.60 5.88
C PRO A 95 20.10 -4.58 6.35
N LYS A 96 20.46 -4.57 7.65
CA LYS A 96 21.59 -5.37 8.16
C LYS A 96 21.56 -6.87 7.77
N TRP A 97 20.39 -7.40 7.42
CA TRP A 97 20.20 -8.77 6.92
C TRP A 97 20.61 -8.98 5.45
N HIS A 98 20.58 -7.95 4.60
CA HIS A 98 21.02 -8.02 3.19
C HIS A 98 22.53 -8.31 3.05
N TYR A 99 23.36 -7.83 3.99
CA TYR A 99 24.80 -8.14 4.00
C TYR A 99 25.13 -9.61 4.28
N LYS A 100 24.19 -10.38 4.85
CA LYS A 100 24.37 -11.83 5.02
C LYS A 100 24.12 -12.61 3.74
N ILE A 101 23.40 -12.02 2.78
CA ILE A 101 23.01 -12.64 1.50
C ILE A 101 24.03 -12.31 0.40
N LEU A 102 24.64 -11.11 0.46
CA LEU A 102 25.71 -10.70 -0.46
C LEU A 102 27.07 -11.31 -0.08
N ALA A 103 27.22 -12.59 -0.43
CA ALA A 103 28.45 -13.33 -0.70
C ALA A 103 29.62 -13.26 0.32
N ARG A 104 29.83 -14.42 0.97
CA ARG A 104 31.01 -14.88 1.72
C ARG A 104 32.34 -14.84 0.96
N GLU A 105 32.36 -14.43 -0.32
CA GLU A 105 33.55 -14.51 -1.19
C GLU A 105 34.18 -13.15 -1.54
N ARG A 106 33.55 -12.01 -1.23
CA ARG A 106 34.11 -10.68 -1.60
C ARG A 106 34.51 -9.78 -0.41
N VAL A 107 34.46 -10.28 0.82
CA VAL A 107 34.74 -9.51 2.05
C VAL A 107 35.94 -10.10 2.83
N ARG A 108 37.02 -10.46 2.13
CA ARG A 108 38.28 -10.87 2.79
C ARG A 108 39.41 -9.85 2.73
N SER A 109 39.20 -8.66 2.15
CA SER A 109 40.25 -7.64 2.05
C SER A 109 39.84 -6.22 2.45
N PHE A 110 38.68 -6.03 3.10
CA PHE A 110 38.34 -4.71 3.64
C PHE A 110 38.90 -4.56 5.05
N ASN A 111 40.13 -4.06 5.14
CA ASN A 111 40.66 -3.49 6.37
C ASN A 111 39.81 -2.28 6.77
N TYR A 112 39.39 -2.22 8.04
CA TYR A 112 38.54 -1.16 8.58
C TYR A 112 39.16 0.25 8.48
N SER A 113 40.46 0.35 8.24
CA SER A 113 41.22 1.58 8.07
C SER A 113 41.15 2.20 6.66
N ASP A 114 40.66 1.45 5.66
CA ASP A 114 40.66 1.89 4.25
C ASP A 114 39.27 2.27 3.73
N VAL A 115 38.29 2.43 4.62
CA VAL A 115 36.99 3.01 4.21
C VAL A 115 37.23 4.49 3.96
N PRO A 116 37.14 5.00 2.71
CA PRO A 116 37.32 6.41 2.46
C PRO A 116 36.27 7.18 3.26
N HIS A 117 36.74 7.95 4.24
CA HIS A 117 35.94 8.96 4.91
C HIS A 117 35.64 10.04 3.88
N LEU A 118 34.55 9.89 3.14
CA LEU A 118 33.98 11.03 2.41
C LEU A 118 33.42 11.97 3.46
N ASP A 119 33.94 13.19 3.53
CA ASP A 119 33.26 14.31 4.17
C ASP A 119 31.89 14.46 3.52
N ALA A 120 30.88 13.89 4.17
CA ALA A 120 29.51 14.04 3.74
C ALA A 120 29.15 15.51 3.88
N ASN A 121 28.79 16.16 2.76
CA ASN A 121 28.10 17.45 2.78
C ASN A 121 26.74 17.25 3.46
N ILE A 122 26.70 17.29 4.79
CA ILE A 122 25.46 17.18 5.57
C ILE A 122 24.63 18.41 5.21
N ARG A 123 23.49 18.22 4.54
CA ARG A 123 22.52 19.30 4.35
C ARG A 123 21.57 19.28 5.54
N VAL A 124 21.47 20.39 6.27
CA VAL A 124 20.50 20.51 7.37
C VAL A 124 19.28 21.23 6.83
N CYS A 125 18.10 20.63 6.99
CA CYS A 125 16.85 21.29 6.69
C CYS A 125 16.45 22.18 7.86
N HIS A 126 16.38 23.49 7.62
CA HIS A 126 16.00 24.46 8.64
C HIS A 126 14.48 24.64 8.76
N VAL A 127 13.70 24.03 7.87
CA VAL A 127 12.25 24.18 7.88
C VAL A 127 11.64 23.42 9.07
N PRO A 128 11.14 24.11 10.11
CA PRO A 128 10.60 23.43 11.27
C PRO A 128 9.30 22.72 10.91
N ASN A 129 9.05 21.54 11.50
CA ASN A 129 7.81 20.78 11.35
C ASN A 129 7.48 20.35 9.91
N ILE A 130 8.49 20.20 9.04
CA ILE A 130 8.30 19.59 7.71
C ILE A 130 7.73 18.17 7.81
N ILE A 131 8.12 17.43 8.86
CA ILE A 131 7.50 16.16 9.24
C ILE A 131 6.21 16.46 10.00
N SER A 132 5.12 16.63 9.25
CA SER A 132 3.79 16.80 9.82
C SER A 132 2.72 16.18 8.93
N PRO A 133 1.60 15.70 9.51
CA PRO A 133 0.47 15.17 8.73
C PRO A 133 -0.05 16.13 7.68
N ASN A 134 -0.05 17.43 7.95
CA ASN A 134 -0.58 18.43 7.03
C ASN A 134 0.31 18.57 5.79
N VAL A 135 1.63 18.51 5.96
CA VAL A 135 2.60 18.55 4.85
C VAL A 135 2.53 17.25 4.03
N PHE A 136 2.48 16.09 4.69
CA PHE A 136 2.34 14.80 3.99
C PHE A 136 0.97 14.65 3.30
N ALA A 137 -0.12 15.13 3.90
CA ALA A 137 -1.44 15.17 3.28
C ALA A 137 -1.47 16.11 2.08
N ALA A 138 -0.81 17.27 2.18
CA ALA A 138 -0.62 18.17 1.05
C ALA A 138 0.15 17.49 -0.08
N LEU A 139 1.26 16.82 0.24
CA LEU A 139 2.12 16.10 -0.70
C LEU A 139 1.37 14.99 -1.45
N ILE A 140 0.55 14.20 -0.76
CA ILE A 140 -0.26 13.16 -1.43
C ILE A 140 -1.39 13.77 -2.25
N SER A 141 -1.99 14.86 -1.77
CA SER A 141 -3.06 15.54 -2.52
C SER A 141 -2.56 16.21 -3.79
N SER A 142 -1.31 16.70 -3.82
CA SER A 142 -0.72 17.30 -5.01
C SER A 142 -0.38 16.27 -6.08
N VAL A 143 0.00 15.05 -5.70
CA VAL A 143 0.21 13.92 -6.65
C VAL A 143 -1.07 13.57 -7.41
N ARG A 144 -2.25 13.84 -6.85
CA ARG A 144 -3.53 13.62 -7.56
C ARG A 144 -3.78 14.63 -8.69
N LEU A 145 -3.00 15.71 -8.79
CA LEU A 145 -3.10 16.72 -9.86
C LEU A 145 -2.33 16.32 -11.14
N GLY A 146 -1.76 15.11 -11.19
CA GLY A 146 -0.99 14.60 -12.34
C GLY A 146 0.52 14.65 -12.12
N ASP A 147 1.28 14.52 -13.20
CA ASP A 147 2.74 14.35 -13.16
C ASP A 147 3.49 15.52 -12.51
N VAL A 148 2.94 16.73 -12.59
CA VAL A 148 3.48 17.94 -11.92
C VAL A 148 3.58 17.76 -10.40
N GLY A 149 2.65 17.00 -9.81
CA GLY A 149 2.69 16.68 -8.38
C GLY A 149 3.78 15.67 -8.01
N LEU A 150 4.18 14.79 -8.94
CA LEU A 150 5.25 13.82 -8.73
C LEU A 150 6.64 14.48 -8.70
N CYS A 151 6.82 15.60 -9.40
CA CYS A 151 8.06 16.39 -9.37
C CYS A 151 8.43 16.88 -7.95
N LEU A 152 7.48 16.97 -7.02
CA LEU A 152 7.77 17.27 -5.61
C LEU A 152 8.70 16.23 -4.96
N TYR A 153 8.66 14.96 -5.40
CA TYR A 153 9.55 13.92 -4.89
C TYR A 153 10.97 13.98 -5.49
N GLU A 154 11.20 14.87 -6.45
CA GLU A 154 12.54 15.19 -6.92
C GLU A 154 13.31 16.05 -5.92
N SER A 155 12.59 16.86 -5.11
CA SER A 155 13.20 17.64 -4.03
C SER A 155 13.90 16.71 -3.02
N SER A 156 15.18 17.00 -2.80
CA SER A 156 16.03 16.25 -1.87
C SER A 156 15.50 16.31 -0.44
N THR A 157 14.93 17.46 -0.06
CA THR A 157 14.36 17.72 1.26
C THR A 157 13.13 16.85 1.54
N LEU A 158 12.20 16.80 0.58
CA LEU A 158 10.98 16.00 0.72
C LEU A 158 11.30 14.50 0.70
N ARG A 159 12.21 14.06 -0.17
CA ARG A 159 12.67 12.67 -0.19
C ARG A 159 13.31 12.28 1.14
N ALA A 160 14.18 13.13 1.69
CA ALA A 160 14.80 12.88 2.99
C ALA A 160 13.76 12.82 4.12
N ALA A 161 12.76 13.71 4.12
CA ALA A 161 11.69 13.70 5.11
C ALA A 161 10.84 12.43 5.04
N VAL A 162 10.49 11.96 3.84
CA VAL A 162 9.77 10.69 3.61
C VAL A 162 10.60 9.51 4.09
N SER A 163 11.85 9.37 3.63
CA SER A 163 12.72 8.26 4.03
C SER A 163 12.95 8.23 5.54
N TYR A 164 13.25 9.37 6.16
CA TYR A 164 13.45 9.45 7.61
C TYR A 164 12.21 9.00 8.38
N THR A 165 11.03 9.51 8.03
CA THR A 165 9.76 9.17 8.69
C THR A 165 9.40 7.70 8.47
N PHE A 166 9.72 7.16 7.30
CA PHE A 166 9.49 5.76 6.98
C PHE A 166 10.40 4.85 7.83
N ASP A 167 11.72 5.07 7.78
CA ASP A 167 12.70 4.21 8.43
C ASP A 167 12.60 4.22 9.96
N HIS A 168 12.20 5.36 10.55
CA HIS A 168 12.12 5.53 12.00
C HIS A 168 10.75 5.18 12.60
N GLY A 169 9.77 4.80 11.78
CA GLY A 169 8.41 4.51 12.27
C GLY A 169 7.60 3.63 11.35
N ALA A 170 7.15 4.18 10.21
CA ALA A 170 6.19 3.51 9.34
C ALA A 170 6.67 2.13 8.84
N MET A 171 7.97 1.97 8.55
CA MET A 171 8.55 0.70 8.11
C MET A 171 8.30 -0.44 9.09
N TRP A 172 8.41 -0.20 10.41
CA TRP A 172 8.18 -1.25 11.42
C TRP A 172 6.74 -1.73 11.42
N PHE A 173 5.81 -0.79 11.26
CA PHE A 173 4.39 -1.10 11.15
C PHE A 173 4.10 -1.92 9.88
N GLU A 174 4.62 -1.51 8.72
CA GLU A 174 4.44 -2.24 7.46
C GLU A 174 5.07 -3.65 7.50
N MET A 175 6.25 -3.77 8.11
CA MET A 175 6.94 -5.05 8.24
C MET A 175 6.13 -6.01 9.12
N LEU A 176 5.56 -5.50 10.21
CA LEU A 176 4.71 -6.28 11.10
C LEU A 176 3.41 -6.72 10.42
N GLN A 177 2.76 -5.82 9.68
CA GLN A 177 1.58 -6.12 8.86
C GLN A 177 1.88 -7.24 7.86
N CYS A 178 3.04 -7.18 7.20
CA CYS A 178 3.50 -8.21 6.28
C CYS A 178 3.72 -9.56 6.99
N LEU A 179 4.46 -9.58 8.10
CA LEU A 179 4.74 -10.81 8.86
C LEU A 179 3.46 -11.49 9.36
N ILE A 180 2.52 -10.72 9.91
CA ILE A 180 1.23 -11.24 10.39
C ILE A 180 0.37 -11.75 9.22
N SER A 181 0.44 -11.11 8.05
CA SER A 181 -0.27 -11.55 6.84
C SER A 181 0.32 -12.86 6.29
N VAL A 182 1.65 -12.98 6.22
CA VAL A 182 2.35 -14.22 5.82
C VAL A 182 2.04 -15.36 6.79
N TRP A 183 2.01 -15.08 8.10
CA TRP A 183 1.64 -16.08 9.09
C TRP A 183 0.17 -16.50 8.95
N GLY A 184 -0.75 -15.53 8.80
CA GLY A 184 -2.17 -15.79 8.51
C GLY A 184 -2.37 -16.66 7.28
N LEU A 185 -1.60 -16.42 6.22
CA LEU A 185 -1.64 -17.20 5.00
C LEU A 185 -1.08 -18.61 5.18
N SER A 186 0.03 -18.75 5.91
CA SER A 186 0.58 -20.07 6.27
C SER A 186 -0.45 -20.93 7.00
N LEU A 187 -1.23 -20.32 7.91
CA LEU A 187 -2.31 -20.99 8.63
C LEU A 187 -3.47 -21.41 7.72
N LEU A 188 -3.84 -20.54 6.76
CA LEU A 188 -4.85 -20.87 5.75
C LEU A 188 -4.45 -22.09 4.92
N VAL A 189 -3.20 -22.12 4.46
CA VAL A 189 -2.67 -23.24 3.67
C VAL A 189 -2.63 -24.51 4.51
N LEU A 190 -2.12 -24.44 5.75
CA LEU A 190 -2.10 -25.57 6.68
C LEU A 190 -3.49 -26.13 6.96
N GLN A 191 -4.48 -25.26 7.21
CA GLN A 191 -5.87 -25.68 7.46
C GLN A 191 -6.45 -26.38 6.23
N THR A 192 -6.19 -25.84 5.04
CA THR A 192 -6.64 -26.44 3.78
C THR A 192 -6.02 -27.83 3.58
N CYS A 193 -4.72 -27.99 3.87
CA CYS A 193 -4.04 -29.29 3.81
C CYS A 193 -4.62 -30.30 4.81
N PHE A 194 -4.80 -29.91 6.08
CA PHE A 194 -5.36 -30.81 7.10
C PHE A 194 -6.81 -31.22 6.79
N ASN A 195 -7.62 -30.29 6.28
CA ASN A 195 -8.98 -30.59 5.85
C ASN A 195 -8.96 -31.58 4.67
N HIS A 196 -8.04 -31.41 3.72
CA HIS A 196 -7.91 -32.32 2.60
C HIS A 196 -7.52 -33.74 3.05
N GLU A 197 -6.53 -33.89 3.94
CA GLU A 197 -6.12 -35.20 4.46
C GLU A 197 -7.26 -35.92 5.20
N ARG A 198 -8.02 -35.19 6.04
CA ARG A 198 -9.20 -35.74 6.73
C ARG A 198 -10.27 -36.22 5.76
N VAL A 199 -10.46 -35.51 4.65
CA VAL A 199 -11.46 -35.84 3.63
C VAL A 199 -11.05 -37.05 2.81
N VAL A 200 -9.77 -37.18 2.45
CA VAL A 200 -9.24 -38.34 1.69
C VAL A 200 -9.29 -39.64 2.52
N GLY A 201 -9.22 -39.53 3.86
CA GLY A 201 -9.38 -40.66 4.76
C GLY A 201 -10.83 -41.15 4.96
N LEU A 202 -11.83 -40.42 4.43
CA LEU A 202 -13.25 -40.76 4.58
C LEU A 202 -13.88 -41.13 3.22
N GLY A 203 -14.81 -42.08 3.22
CA GLY A 203 -15.47 -42.56 1.99
C GLY A 203 -16.26 -41.48 1.22
N ALA A 204 -16.50 -41.72 -0.07
CA ALA A 204 -17.07 -40.75 -1.04
C ALA A 204 -18.38 -40.05 -0.62
N SER A 205 -19.22 -40.69 0.20
CA SER A 205 -20.48 -40.11 0.69
C SER A 205 -20.30 -39.03 1.77
N SER A 206 -19.21 -39.08 2.54
CA SER A 206 -18.86 -38.04 3.53
C SER A 206 -18.22 -36.80 2.89
N LEU A 207 -17.70 -36.97 1.67
CA LEU A 207 -16.97 -35.97 0.92
C LEU A 207 -17.91 -34.87 0.40
N TYR A 208 -19.13 -35.25 -0.02
CA TYR A 208 -20.15 -34.33 -0.52
C TYR A 208 -20.71 -33.43 0.59
N TYR A 209 -20.97 -34.00 1.78
CA TYR A 209 -21.49 -33.25 2.93
C TYR A 209 -20.47 -32.24 3.48
N ARG A 210 -19.19 -32.63 3.56
CA ARG A 210 -18.13 -31.77 4.12
C ARG A 210 -17.57 -30.73 3.12
N MET A 211 -17.77 -30.93 1.81
CA MET A 211 -17.52 -29.87 0.83
C MET A 211 -18.62 -28.80 0.86
N ASP A 212 -19.78 -29.10 1.46
CA ASP A 212 -20.89 -28.16 1.61
C ASP A 212 -20.71 -27.21 2.80
N GLU A 213 -20.14 -27.73 3.89
CA GLU A 213 -19.71 -26.96 5.05
C GLU A 213 -18.48 -26.09 4.70
N GLY A 214 -18.54 -24.79 5.00
CA GLY A 214 -17.47 -23.85 4.68
C GLY A 214 -16.14 -24.23 5.33
N VAL A 215 -15.03 -23.83 4.70
CA VAL A 215 -13.65 -24.14 5.17
C VAL A 215 -13.32 -23.56 6.57
N PHE A 216 -14.06 -22.55 7.04
CA PHE A 216 -13.80 -21.82 8.28
C PHE A 216 -15.03 -21.80 9.18
N ASP A 217 -14.97 -22.45 10.33
CA ASP A 217 -15.99 -22.29 11.37
C ASP A 217 -15.36 -21.58 12.57
N PRO A 218 -15.73 -20.33 12.89
CA PRO A 218 -15.16 -19.62 14.04
C PRO A 218 -15.36 -20.40 15.33
N SER A 219 -14.46 -20.25 16.30
CA SER A 219 -14.53 -21.09 17.51
C SER A 219 -15.82 -20.88 18.31
N LEU A 220 -16.50 -19.76 18.10
CA LEU A 220 -17.81 -19.48 18.69
C LEU A 220 -18.91 -20.45 18.21
N THR A 221 -18.80 -20.98 16.98
CA THR A 221 -19.84 -21.81 16.35
C THR A 221 -19.35 -23.22 15.96
N ALA A 222 -18.04 -23.44 15.83
CA ALA A 222 -17.49 -24.75 15.48
C ALA A 222 -17.78 -25.82 16.54
N ALA A 223 -18.46 -26.90 16.12
CA ALA A 223 -18.69 -28.11 16.92
C ALA A 223 -17.38 -28.85 17.23
N ASN A 224 -16.38 -28.77 16.34
CA ASN A 224 -15.06 -29.39 16.53
C ASN A 224 -14.05 -28.41 17.14
N HIS A 225 -13.31 -28.88 18.14
CA HIS A 225 -12.39 -28.07 18.93
C HIS A 225 -11.15 -27.56 18.17
N ARG A 226 -10.91 -27.97 16.91
CA ARG A 226 -9.71 -27.59 16.14
C ARG A 226 -9.97 -26.64 14.98
N ASP A 227 -11.19 -26.60 14.46
CA ASP A 227 -11.43 -26.03 13.13
C ASP A 227 -11.62 -24.50 13.14
N GLY A 228 -11.76 -23.88 14.32
CA GLY A 228 -11.98 -22.43 14.46
C GLY A 228 -10.77 -21.57 14.81
N VAL A 229 -9.60 -22.16 15.04
CA VAL A 229 -8.40 -21.40 15.45
C VAL A 229 -7.94 -20.44 14.35
N VAL A 230 -8.02 -20.86 13.09
CA VAL A 230 -7.61 -20.04 11.95
C VAL A 230 -8.62 -18.93 11.68
N ALA A 231 -9.91 -19.25 11.74
CA ALA A 231 -10.99 -18.27 11.64
C ALA A 231 -10.86 -17.18 12.72
N ASP A 232 -10.62 -17.58 13.98
CA ASP A 232 -10.42 -16.63 15.08
C ASP A 232 -9.23 -15.71 14.87
N TRP A 233 -8.11 -16.23 14.35
CA TRP A 233 -6.94 -15.42 14.00
C TRP A 233 -7.27 -14.36 12.95
N MET A 234 -8.06 -14.74 11.93
CA MET A 234 -8.46 -13.85 10.84
C MET A 234 -9.45 -12.78 11.29
N ILE A 235 -10.43 -13.17 12.12
CA ILE A 235 -11.37 -12.25 12.76
C ILE A 235 -10.61 -11.26 13.66
N ALA A 236 -9.67 -11.76 14.48
CA ALA A 236 -8.84 -10.91 15.33
C ALA A 236 -8.05 -9.89 14.51
N LYS A 237 -7.50 -10.32 13.37
CA LYS A 237 -6.78 -9.42 12.47
C LYS A 237 -7.68 -8.37 11.83
N GLY A 238 -8.86 -8.77 11.35
CA GLY A 238 -9.87 -7.84 10.82
C GLY A 238 -10.26 -6.79 11.85
N PHE A 239 -10.47 -7.20 13.11
CA PHE A 239 -10.76 -6.30 14.21
C PHE A 239 -9.63 -5.30 14.48
N VAL A 240 -8.38 -5.75 14.53
CA VAL A 240 -7.23 -4.86 14.74
C VAL A 240 -7.07 -3.87 13.58
N ASP A 241 -7.26 -4.31 12.33
CA ASP A 241 -7.28 -3.42 11.18
C ASP A 241 -8.37 -2.36 11.29
N LEU A 242 -9.58 -2.74 11.71
CA LEU A 242 -10.67 -1.80 11.94
C LEU A 242 -10.34 -0.77 13.03
N CYS A 243 -9.70 -1.19 14.13
CA CYS A 243 -9.24 -0.25 15.16
C CYS A 243 -8.21 0.75 14.62
N LEU A 244 -7.30 0.30 13.76
CA LEU A 244 -6.27 1.14 13.15
C LEU A 244 -6.87 2.12 12.11
N GLU A 245 -7.90 1.70 11.40
CA GLU A 245 -8.69 2.57 10.51
C GLU A 245 -9.45 3.63 11.29
N VAL A 246 -10.10 3.24 12.39
CA VAL A 246 -10.77 4.19 13.29
C VAL A 246 -9.76 5.20 13.86
N ALA A 247 -8.56 4.76 14.23
CA ALA A 247 -7.49 5.66 14.68
C ALA A 247 -7.05 6.64 13.58
N GLU A 248 -6.95 6.20 12.32
CA GLU A 248 -6.69 7.10 11.19
C GLU A 248 -7.80 8.14 11.02
N VAL A 249 -9.08 7.73 11.05
CA VAL A 249 -10.23 8.64 10.94
C VAL A 249 -10.18 9.70 12.04
N PHE A 250 -9.94 9.32 13.29
CA PHE A 250 -9.79 10.28 14.38
C PHE A 250 -8.59 11.22 14.18
N GLY A 251 -7.49 10.70 13.63
CA GLY A 251 -6.33 11.51 13.26
C GLY A 251 -6.69 12.58 12.23
N ARG A 252 -7.46 12.22 11.21
CA ARG A 252 -7.96 13.12 10.15
C ARG A 252 -8.95 14.16 10.67
N ILE A 253 -9.81 13.78 11.62
CA ILE A 253 -10.72 14.72 12.30
C ILE A 253 -9.91 15.78 13.05
N ARG A 254 -8.86 15.36 13.79
CA ARG A 254 -7.99 16.29 14.52
C ARG A 254 -7.20 17.23 13.62
N THR A 255 -6.87 16.82 12.39
CA THR A 255 -6.20 17.71 11.41
C THR A 255 -7.18 18.60 10.64
N GLY A 256 -8.49 18.40 10.80
CA GLY A 256 -9.52 19.15 10.06
C GLY A 256 -9.69 18.71 8.60
N GLU A 257 -9.15 17.54 8.22
CA GLU A 257 -9.10 17.06 6.83
C GLU A 257 -9.89 15.77 6.61
N LEU A 258 -11.08 15.66 7.23
CA LEU A 258 -11.94 14.47 7.14
C LEU A 258 -12.27 14.08 5.69
N ARG A 259 -12.45 15.05 4.80
CA ARG A 259 -12.72 14.80 3.37
C ARG A 259 -11.61 13.99 2.68
N GLY A 260 -10.37 14.09 3.17
CA GLY A 260 -9.25 13.31 2.64
C GLY A 260 -9.36 11.80 2.90
N TYR A 261 -10.15 11.40 3.91
CA TYR A 261 -10.37 9.99 4.26
C TYR A 261 -11.32 9.28 3.27
N PHE A 262 -12.32 9.98 2.73
CA PHE A 262 -13.29 9.39 1.80
C PHE A 262 -12.71 9.20 0.39
N ASN A 263 -11.79 8.25 0.26
CA ASN A 263 -11.19 7.85 -1.00
C ASN A 263 -11.36 6.34 -1.21
N ILE A 264 -11.20 5.88 -2.46
CA ILE A 264 -11.40 4.47 -2.85
C ILE A 264 -10.44 3.53 -2.10
N GLY A 265 -9.20 3.97 -1.84
CA GLY A 265 -8.22 3.19 -1.08
C GLY A 265 -8.69 2.92 0.35
N ASN A 266 -9.05 3.97 1.09
CA ASN A 266 -9.53 3.84 2.45
C ASN A 266 -10.87 3.07 2.52
N ALA A 267 -11.73 3.19 1.51
CA ALA A 267 -12.95 2.38 1.42
C ALA A 267 -12.63 0.89 1.25
N TRP A 268 -11.60 0.57 0.45
CA TRP A 268 -11.09 -0.78 0.32
C TRP A 268 -10.46 -1.29 1.62
N ASP A 269 -9.66 -0.48 2.31
CA ASP A 269 -9.06 -0.84 3.60
C ASP A 269 -10.13 -1.13 4.67
N LEU A 270 -11.18 -0.32 4.71
CA LEU A 270 -12.33 -0.53 5.58
C LEU A 270 -13.06 -1.85 5.22
N LEU A 271 -13.36 -2.07 3.94
CA LEU A 271 -14.00 -3.31 3.48
C LEU A 271 -13.17 -4.55 3.86
N ARG A 272 -11.85 -4.46 3.69
CA ARG A 272 -10.89 -5.50 4.01
C ARG A 272 -10.81 -5.83 5.51
N SER A 273 -11.08 -4.85 6.37
CA SER A 273 -11.18 -5.06 7.81
C SER A 273 -12.51 -5.70 8.22
N ILE A 274 -13.61 -5.32 7.56
CA ILE A 274 -14.96 -5.78 7.88
C ILE A 274 -15.21 -7.22 7.42
N ILE A 275 -14.75 -7.59 6.22
CA ILE A 275 -15.02 -8.92 5.63
C ILE A 275 -14.57 -10.07 6.55
N PRO A 276 -13.33 -10.08 7.11
CA PRO A 276 -12.95 -11.11 8.08
C PRO A 276 -13.78 -11.10 9.36
N ILE A 277 -14.23 -9.94 9.83
CA ILE A 277 -15.10 -9.83 11.02
C ILE A 277 -16.48 -10.43 10.74
N ALA A 278 -17.00 -10.26 9.52
CA ALA A 278 -18.29 -10.78 9.10
C ALA A 278 -18.39 -12.31 9.21
N LEU A 279 -17.26 -13.04 9.25
CA LEU A 279 -17.22 -14.48 9.53
C LEU A 279 -17.89 -14.82 10.87
N LEU A 280 -17.92 -13.91 11.86
CA LEU A 280 -18.63 -14.15 13.11
C LEU A 280 -20.14 -14.35 12.92
N ALA A 281 -20.74 -13.64 11.98
CA ALA A 281 -22.18 -13.68 11.73
C ALA A 281 -22.55 -14.64 10.57
N PHE A 282 -21.70 -14.73 9.55
CA PHE A 282 -21.98 -15.42 8.28
C PHE A 282 -20.97 -16.54 7.98
N HIS A 283 -20.57 -17.31 8.99
CA HIS A 283 -19.62 -18.43 8.83
C HIS A 283 -20.11 -19.56 7.91
N SER A 284 -21.41 -19.70 7.69
CA SER A 284 -21.95 -20.70 6.74
C SER A 284 -21.73 -20.32 5.28
N GLU A 285 -21.41 -19.05 5.00
CA GLU A 285 -21.39 -18.51 3.64
C GLU A 285 -20.04 -18.77 2.95
N ARG A 286 -20.02 -19.71 1.99
CA ARG A 286 -18.79 -20.10 1.29
C ARG A 286 -18.14 -18.95 0.50
N TRP A 287 -18.93 -18.04 -0.07
CA TRP A 287 -18.40 -16.89 -0.80
C TRP A 287 -17.58 -15.97 0.11
N LEU A 288 -17.97 -15.84 1.39
CA LEU A 288 -17.24 -15.05 2.38
C LEU A 288 -15.87 -15.67 2.68
N HIS A 289 -15.80 -17.00 2.75
CA HIS A 289 -14.55 -17.73 2.95
C HIS A 289 -13.58 -17.52 1.79
N LEU A 290 -14.08 -17.58 0.56
CA LEU A 290 -13.29 -17.29 -0.64
C LEU A 290 -12.78 -15.86 -0.65
N LEU A 291 -13.62 -14.88 -0.31
CA LEU A 291 -13.20 -13.48 -0.22
C LEU A 291 -12.09 -13.28 0.82
N VAL A 292 -12.21 -13.90 1.99
CA VAL A 292 -11.19 -13.81 3.04
C VAL A 292 -9.86 -14.39 2.55
N VAL A 293 -9.87 -15.54 1.88
CA VAL A 293 -8.66 -16.13 1.28
C VAL A 293 -8.04 -15.18 0.25
N LEU A 294 -8.83 -14.68 -0.70
CA LEU A 294 -8.36 -13.74 -1.72
C LEU A 294 -7.78 -12.46 -1.11
N ILE A 295 -8.46 -11.91 -0.10
CA ILE A 295 -7.99 -10.73 0.64
C ILE A 295 -6.61 -10.96 1.24
N TYR A 296 -6.35 -12.11 1.85
CA TYR A 296 -5.05 -12.40 2.46
C TYR A 296 -3.94 -12.57 1.43
N TRP A 297 -4.21 -13.19 0.28
CA TRP A 297 -3.26 -13.24 -0.82
C TRP A 297 -2.96 -11.84 -1.37
N MET A 298 -4.00 -11.04 -1.58
CA MET A 298 -3.83 -9.66 -2.02
C MET A 298 -3.12 -8.78 -0.99
N ARG A 299 -3.03 -9.17 0.30
CA ARG A 299 -2.32 -8.37 1.34
C ARG A 299 -0.83 -8.40 1.10
N LEU A 300 -0.32 -9.51 0.56
CA LEU A 300 1.10 -9.63 0.25
C LEU A 300 1.56 -8.60 -0.79
N LEU A 301 0.67 -8.17 -1.68
CA LEU A 301 0.97 -7.13 -2.66
C LEU A 301 1.18 -5.74 -2.03
N GLU A 302 0.78 -5.51 -0.79
CA GLU A 302 1.03 -4.23 -0.08
C GLU A 302 2.45 -4.19 0.50
N SER A 303 3.08 -5.35 0.71
CA SER A 303 4.46 -5.45 1.19
C SER A 303 5.50 -4.88 0.22
N VAL A 304 5.07 -4.52 -1.00
CA VAL A 304 5.90 -3.83 -2.00
C VAL A 304 6.53 -2.54 -1.47
N ILE A 305 5.91 -1.88 -0.49
CA ILE A 305 6.40 -0.64 0.12
C ILE A 305 7.73 -0.86 0.87
N LEU A 306 7.99 -2.09 1.34
CA LEU A 306 9.18 -2.45 2.12
C LEU A 306 10.46 -2.47 1.29
N SER A 307 10.37 -2.79 -0.01
CA SER A 307 11.53 -2.95 -0.88
C SER A 307 11.35 -2.13 -2.15
N GLU A 308 12.25 -1.18 -2.37
CA GLU A 308 12.24 -0.34 -3.57
C GLU A 308 12.37 -1.16 -4.85
N TRP A 309 13.22 -2.19 -4.85
CA TRP A 309 13.40 -3.04 -6.03
C TRP A 309 12.11 -3.80 -6.40
N ILE A 310 11.42 -4.36 -5.40
CA ILE A 310 10.14 -5.05 -5.61
C ILE A 310 9.05 -4.04 -5.96
N GLY A 311 9.01 -2.89 -5.27
CA GLY A 311 8.08 -1.81 -5.52
C GLY A 311 8.17 -1.29 -6.94
N CYS A 312 9.33 -0.87 -7.41
CA CYS A 312 9.51 -0.37 -8.77
C CYS A 312 9.15 -1.41 -9.86
N ALA A 313 9.21 -2.71 -9.54
CA ALA A 313 8.78 -3.78 -10.45
C ALA A 313 7.26 -4.04 -10.43
N LEU A 314 6.63 -4.06 -9.25
CA LEU A 314 5.23 -4.45 -9.09
C LEU A 314 4.24 -3.28 -9.13
N LEU A 315 4.67 -2.06 -8.80
CA LEU A 315 3.80 -0.89 -8.78
C LEU A 315 3.21 -0.52 -10.14
N PRO A 316 3.97 -0.57 -11.26
CA PRO A 316 3.39 -0.36 -12.57
C PRO A 316 2.23 -1.32 -12.85
N LEU A 317 2.37 -2.60 -12.45
CA LEU A 317 1.32 -3.61 -12.63
C LEU A 317 0.06 -3.30 -11.79
N GLN A 318 0.22 -2.82 -10.56
CA GLN A 318 -0.92 -2.45 -9.71
C GLN A 318 -1.69 -1.25 -10.28
N LYS A 319 -0.98 -0.29 -10.88
CA LYS A 319 -1.59 0.92 -11.45
C LYS A 319 -2.14 0.71 -12.85
N LEU A 320 -1.60 -0.25 -13.59
CA LEU A 320 -2.08 -0.67 -14.91
C LEU A 320 -3.58 -0.96 -14.90
N LEU A 321 -4.12 -1.55 -13.83
CA LEU A 321 -5.53 -1.91 -13.74
C LEU A 321 -6.48 -0.73 -13.96
N MET A 322 -6.13 0.47 -13.48
CA MET A 322 -6.94 1.68 -13.68
C MET A 322 -6.78 2.23 -15.10
N GLY A 323 -5.58 2.18 -15.67
CA GLY A 323 -5.32 2.58 -17.06
C GLY A 323 -5.97 1.66 -18.08
N LEU A 324 -6.16 0.38 -17.74
CA LEU A 324 -6.81 -0.61 -18.59
C LEU A 324 -8.34 -0.52 -18.60
N LEU A 325 -8.95 0.27 -17.73
CA LEU A 325 -10.40 0.33 -17.60
C LEU A 325 -11.13 0.66 -18.93
N PRO A 326 -10.67 1.62 -19.76
CA PRO A 326 -11.29 1.89 -21.06
C PRO A 326 -11.18 0.72 -22.03
N ALA A 327 -10.01 0.07 -22.09
CA ALA A 327 -9.77 -1.08 -22.96
C ALA A 327 -10.59 -2.30 -22.51
N LEU A 328 -10.72 -2.50 -21.20
CA LEU A 328 -11.55 -3.55 -20.60
C LEU A 328 -13.04 -3.28 -20.83
N ALA A 329 -13.50 -2.04 -20.70
CA ALA A 329 -14.88 -1.66 -21.02
C ALA A 329 -15.20 -1.90 -22.50
N PHE A 330 -14.32 -1.50 -23.42
CA PHE A 330 -14.44 -1.80 -24.84
C PHE A 330 -14.53 -3.32 -25.09
N THR A 331 -13.63 -4.08 -24.47
CA THR A 331 -13.58 -5.55 -24.58
C THR A 331 -14.88 -6.19 -24.08
N VAL A 332 -15.42 -5.73 -22.94
CA VAL A 332 -16.68 -6.23 -22.37
C VAL A 332 -17.87 -5.91 -23.27
N VAL A 333 -17.92 -4.72 -23.88
CA VAL A 333 -18.98 -4.36 -24.84
C VAL A 333 -18.92 -5.26 -26.07
N CYS A 334 -17.74 -5.46 -26.65
CA CYS A 334 -17.55 -6.35 -27.79
C CYS A 334 -17.89 -7.81 -27.43
N PHE A 335 -17.45 -8.28 -26.27
CA PHE A 335 -17.78 -9.60 -25.75
C PHE A 335 -19.29 -9.77 -25.57
N GLY A 336 -19.96 -8.80 -24.95
CA GLY A 336 -21.41 -8.83 -24.74
C GLY A 336 -22.19 -8.84 -26.06
N ALA A 337 -21.79 -8.01 -27.03
CA ALA A 337 -22.42 -7.96 -28.35
C ALA A 337 -22.29 -9.31 -29.09
N LEU A 338 -21.10 -9.92 -29.09
CA LEU A 338 -20.87 -11.22 -29.74
C LEU A 338 -21.55 -12.36 -29.00
N THR A 339 -21.56 -12.34 -27.66
CA THR A 339 -22.28 -13.34 -26.86
C THR A 339 -23.78 -13.29 -27.12
N HIS A 340 -24.34 -12.08 -27.20
CA HIS A 340 -25.74 -11.88 -27.54
C HIS A 340 -26.04 -12.34 -28.98
N ALA A 341 -25.17 -12.02 -29.95
CA ALA A 341 -25.32 -12.50 -31.33
C ALA A 341 -25.30 -14.03 -31.42
N MET A 342 -24.35 -14.69 -30.74
CA MET A 342 -24.27 -16.16 -30.69
C MET A 342 -25.53 -16.76 -30.05
N TYR A 343 -26.02 -16.17 -28.95
CA TYR A 343 -27.27 -16.62 -28.32
C TYR A 343 -28.47 -16.50 -29.25
N THR A 344 -28.56 -15.43 -30.03
CA THR A 344 -29.68 -15.24 -30.98
C THR A 344 -29.62 -16.15 -32.20
N VAL A 345 -28.45 -16.65 -32.58
CA VAL A 345 -28.31 -17.61 -33.69
C VAL A 345 -28.56 -19.04 -33.21
N GLN A 346 -28.18 -19.35 -31.97
CA GLN A 346 -28.38 -20.66 -31.32
C GLN A 346 -29.82 -20.88 -30.83
N VAL A 347 -30.83 -20.67 -31.70
CA VAL A 347 -32.28 -20.78 -31.41
C VAL A 347 -32.74 -22.24 -31.24
N THR A 348 -31.96 -23.09 -30.58
CA THR A 348 -32.35 -24.44 -30.18
C THR A 348 -32.77 -24.45 -28.71
N ALA A 349 -33.82 -25.20 -28.39
CA ALA A 349 -34.49 -25.19 -27.08
C ALA A 349 -33.61 -25.62 -25.89
N ASP A 350 -32.41 -26.15 -26.16
CA ASP A 350 -31.52 -26.74 -25.16
C ASP A 350 -30.33 -25.83 -24.75
N HIS A 351 -30.25 -24.59 -25.28
CA HIS A 351 -29.16 -23.66 -24.97
C HIS A 351 -29.56 -22.58 -23.97
N LEU A 352 -29.11 -22.76 -22.72
CA LEU A 352 -29.29 -21.79 -21.64
C LEU A 352 -28.27 -20.65 -21.76
N TRP A 353 -28.67 -19.42 -21.45
CA TRP A 353 -27.80 -18.24 -21.46
C TRP A 353 -26.41 -18.44 -20.79
N PRO A 354 -26.29 -19.09 -19.60
CA PRO A 354 -25.00 -19.29 -18.95
C PRO A 354 -24.02 -20.16 -19.75
N THR A 355 -24.52 -21.15 -20.51
CA THR A 355 -23.65 -22.02 -21.31
C THR A 355 -23.12 -21.29 -22.53
N THR A 356 -23.94 -20.45 -23.17
CA THR A 356 -23.50 -19.57 -24.27
C THR A 356 -22.45 -18.59 -23.78
N VAL A 357 -22.66 -17.91 -22.65
CA VAL A 357 -21.66 -16.99 -22.07
C VAL A 357 -20.32 -17.70 -21.80
N PHE A 358 -20.35 -18.88 -21.19
CA PHE A 358 -19.14 -19.65 -20.91
C PHE A 358 -18.41 -20.07 -22.20
N ARG A 359 -19.14 -20.59 -23.19
CA ARG A 359 -18.57 -21.02 -24.48
C ARG A 359 -17.99 -19.83 -25.24
N THR A 360 -18.71 -18.70 -25.32
CA THR A 360 -18.22 -17.49 -25.96
C THR A 360 -16.99 -16.93 -25.24
N PHE A 361 -16.93 -16.98 -23.90
CA PHE A 361 -15.73 -16.59 -23.15
C PHE A 361 -14.56 -17.49 -23.51
N ALA A 362 -14.76 -18.82 -23.48
CA ALA A 362 -13.71 -19.78 -23.82
C ALA A 362 -13.18 -19.56 -25.26
N THR A 363 -14.08 -19.37 -26.23
CA THR A 363 -13.69 -19.18 -27.63
C THR A 363 -13.02 -17.83 -27.87
N LEU A 364 -13.56 -16.73 -27.36
CA LEU A 364 -13.03 -15.40 -27.66
C LEU A 364 -11.80 -15.03 -26.81
N ILE A 365 -11.82 -15.34 -25.51
CA ILE A 365 -10.76 -14.94 -24.58
C ILE A 365 -9.64 -15.97 -24.49
N THR A 366 -9.99 -17.26 -24.41
CA THR A 366 -9.00 -18.34 -24.26
C THR A 366 -8.64 -19.04 -25.57
N GLN A 367 -9.24 -18.62 -26.69
CA GLN A 367 -9.07 -19.22 -28.03
C GLN A 367 -9.43 -20.72 -28.08
N GLY A 368 -10.30 -21.17 -27.16
CA GLY A 368 -10.85 -22.52 -27.15
C GLY A 368 -11.90 -22.68 -28.26
N LEU A 369 -11.49 -23.25 -29.39
CA LEU A 369 -12.41 -23.61 -30.48
C LEU A 369 -13.33 -24.76 -30.04
N PRO A 370 -14.60 -24.79 -30.51
CA PRO A 370 -15.50 -25.90 -30.24
C PRO A 370 -14.98 -27.20 -30.86
N GLU A 371 -15.27 -28.33 -30.21
CA GLU A 371 -14.84 -29.67 -30.67
C GLU A 371 -15.47 -30.10 -32.00
N HIS A 372 -16.63 -29.52 -32.32
CA HIS A 372 -17.38 -29.79 -33.55
C HIS A 372 -17.75 -28.49 -34.25
N GLU A 373 -17.72 -28.52 -35.58
CA GLU A 373 -18.15 -27.41 -36.42
C GLU A 373 -19.68 -27.23 -36.29
N PRO A 374 -20.18 -26.00 -36.11
CA PRO A 374 -21.60 -25.71 -36.17
C PRO A 374 -22.22 -26.17 -37.50
N GLU A 375 -23.38 -26.83 -37.44
CA GLU A 375 -24.11 -27.24 -38.65
C GLU A 375 -24.77 -26.03 -39.35
N ASP A 376 -25.09 -24.96 -38.59
CA ASP A 376 -25.65 -23.73 -39.15
C ASP A 376 -24.54 -22.82 -39.70
N GLY A 377 -24.61 -22.53 -41.00
CA GLY A 377 -23.68 -21.63 -41.68
C GLY A 377 -23.69 -20.19 -41.13
N LEU A 378 -24.81 -19.72 -40.57
CA LEU A 378 -24.87 -18.41 -39.91
C LEU A 378 -24.11 -18.42 -38.58
N GLU A 379 -24.24 -19.50 -37.80
CA GLU A 379 -23.48 -19.68 -36.56
C GLU A 379 -21.98 -19.76 -36.85
N LEU A 380 -21.60 -20.51 -37.87
CA LEU A 380 -20.21 -20.62 -38.32
C LEU A 380 -19.63 -19.26 -38.73
N LEU A 381 -20.41 -18.44 -39.45
CA LEU A 381 -19.98 -17.10 -39.87
C LEU A 381 -19.82 -16.15 -38.69
N VAL A 382 -20.75 -16.14 -37.73
CA VAL A 382 -20.64 -15.32 -36.51
C VAL A 382 -19.47 -15.78 -35.65
N LEU A 383 -19.25 -17.09 -35.54
CA LEU A 383 -18.13 -17.67 -34.80
C LEU A 383 -16.78 -17.25 -35.39
N TYR A 384 -16.54 -17.49 -36.68
CA TYR A 384 -15.27 -17.13 -37.31
C TYR A 384 -15.07 -15.61 -37.39
N GLY A 385 -16.13 -14.86 -37.72
CA GLY A 385 -16.08 -13.40 -37.72
C GLY A 385 -15.75 -12.84 -36.33
N GLY A 386 -16.39 -13.39 -35.30
CA GLY A 386 -16.14 -13.05 -33.90
C GLY A 386 -14.72 -13.37 -33.45
N VAL A 387 -14.21 -14.57 -33.74
CA VAL A 387 -12.84 -14.98 -33.40
C VAL A 387 -11.80 -14.12 -34.12
N LEU A 388 -11.97 -13.87 -35.42
CA LEU A 388 -11.08 -13.02 -36.20
C LEU A 388 -11.06 -11.59 -35.64
N PHE A 389 -12.24 -11.00 -35.44
CA PHE A 389 -12.35 -9.66 -34.87
C PHE A 389 -11.72 -9.58 -33.47
N PHE A 390 -12.03 -10.53 -32.59
CA PHE A 390 -11.56 -10.49 -31.22
C PHE A 390 -10.05 -10.75 -31.11
N SER A 391 -9.53 -11.73 -31.85
CA SER A 391 -8.11 -12.10 -31.79
C SER A 391 -7.21 -11.10 -32.52
N ILE A 392 -7.63 -10.60 -33.69
CA ILE A 392 -6.81 -9.71 -34.50
C ILE A 392 -6.97 -8.26 -34.06
N PHE A 393 -8.16 -7.83 -33.66
CA PHE A 393 -8.41 -6.42 -33.34
C PHE A 393 -8.39 -6.19 -31.83
N VAL A 394 -9.31 -6.81 -31.09
CA VAL A 394 -9.52 -6.50 -29.66
C VAL A 394 -8.28 -6.86 -28.83
N LEU A 395 -7.73 -8.06 -29.00
CA LEU A 395 -6.58 -8.53 -28.23
C LEU A 395 -5.30 -7.75 -28.56
N ASN A 396 -5.07 -7.41 -29.83
CA ASN A 396 -3.90 -6.61 -30.21
C ASN A 396 -3.98 -5.16 -29.72
N ILE A 397 -5.17 -4.54 -29.74
CA ILE A 397 -5.37 -3.22 -29.12
C ILE A 397 -5.12 -3.31 -27.62
N PHE A 398 -5.65 -4.36 -26.96
CA PHE A 398 -5.47 -4.56 -25.53
C PHE A 398 -3.99 -4.71 -25.15
N ILE A 399 -3.21 -5.50 -25.90
CA ILE A 399 -1.77 -5.64 -25.71
C ILE A 399 -1.05 -4.30 -25.96
N GLY A 400 -1.41 -3.57 -27.02
CA GLY A 400 -0.82 -2.27 -27.32
C GLY A 400 -1.02 -1.26 -26.20
N VAL A 401 -2.24 -1.16 -25.67
CA VAL A 401 -2.55 -0.30 -24.51
C VAL A 401 -1.80 -0.74 -23.26
N ILE A 402 -1.71 -2.05 -23.00
CA ILE A 402 -0.90 -2.56 -21.87
C ILE A 402 0.56 -2.11 -21.98
N ASP A 403 1.17 -2.25 -23.16
CA ASP A 403 2.60 -1.94 -23.36
C ASP A 403 2.88 -0.43 -23.18
N GLU A 404 2.02 0.43 -23.73
CA GLU A 404 2.14 1.88 -23.62
C GLU A 404 1.95 2.34 -22.16
N GLU A 405 0.87 1.91 -21.50
CA GLU A 405 0.60 2.25 -20.10
C GLU A 405 1.68 1.71 -19.15
N TYR A 406 2.14 0.48 -19.38
CA TYR A 406 3.21 -0.10 -18.57
C TYR A 406 4.53 0.67 -18.70
N LYS A 407 4.90 1.11 -19.91
CA LYS A 407 6.10 1.94 -20.13
C LYS A 407 5.99 3.28 -19.41
N ASN A 408 4.86 3.98 -19.55
CA ASN A 408 4.60 5.26 -18.89
C ASN A 408 4.67 5.11 -17.36
N GLU A 409 4.03 4.08 -16.80
CA GLU A 409 4.05 3.80 -15.36
C GLU A 409 5.43 3.39 -14.85
N LYS A 410 6.22 2.69 -15.67
CA LYS A 410 7.58 2.26 -15.33
C LYS A 410 8.54 3.44 -15.22
N GLU A 411 8.45 4.44 -16.10
CA GLU A 411 9.29 5.65 -16.04
C GLU A 411 9.06 6.44 -14.74
N LEU A 412 7.81 6.52 -14.28
CA LEU A 412 7.41 7.23 -13.06
C LEU A 412 7.47 6.36 -11.79
N SER A 413 7.84 5.08 -11.91
CA SER A 413 7.73 4.09 -10.84
C SER A 413 8.47 4.49 -9.56
N HIS A 414 9.68 5.05 -9.67
CA HIS A 414 10.47 5.49 -8.52
C HIS A 414 9.79 6.65 -7.76
N LEU A 415 9.24 7.64 -8.48
CA LEU A 415 8.53 8.76 -7.87
C LEU A 415 7.22 8.30 -7.23
N ARG A 416 6.50 7.38 -7.88
CA ARG A 416 5.27 6.77 -7.35
C ARG A 416 5.54 5.91 -6.11
N PHE A 417 6.68 5.23 -6.07
CA PHE A 417 7.13 4.49 -4.89
C PHE A 417 7.34 5.42 -3.68
N LEU A 418 7.99 6.58 -3.88
CA LEU A 418 8.10 7.61 -2.85
C LEU A 418 6.73 8.16 -2.45
N GLY A 419 5.80 8.28 -3.41
CA GLY A 419 4.39 8.59 -3.17
C GLY A 419 3.69 7.64 -2.20
N LEU A 420 3.88 6.34 -2.41
CA LEU A 420 3.30 5.31 -1.54
C LEU A 420 3.93 5.31 -0.15
N ARG A 421 5.25 5.49 -0.07
CA ARG A 421 5.93 5.67 1.23
C ARG A 421 5.40 6.89 1.96
N ALA A 422 5.21 8.02 1.26
CA ALA A 422 4.63 9.22 1.85
C ALA A 422 3.20 8.95 2.36
N SER A 423 2.41 8.15 1.65
CA SER A 423 1.09 7.70 2.11
C SER A 423 1.16 6.88 3.40
N SER A 424 2.04 5.88 3.45
CA SER A 424 2.28 5.09 4.66
C SER A 424 2.76 5.96 5.83
N CYS A 425 3.68 6.89 5.59
CA CYS A 425 4.14 7.87 6.58
C CYS A 425 2.99 8.75 7.10
N LEU A 426 2.09 9.21 6.22
CA LEU A 426 0.93 9.99 6.64
C LEU A 426 0.02 9.19 7.57
N THR A 427 -0.34 7.97 7.16
CA THR A 427 -1.18 7.07 7.96
C THR A 427 -0.54 6.80 9.32
N TYR A 428 0.77 6.54 9.35
CA TYR A 428 1.51 6.40 10.60
C TYR A 428 1.41 7.65 11.49
N LEU A 429 1.72 8.84 10.95
CA LEU A 429 1.68 10.10 11.73
C LEU A 429 0.27 10.45 12.23
N LEU A 430 -0.77 10.08 11.50
CA LEU A 430 -2.17 10.25 11.93
C LEU A 430 -2.52 9.33 13.10
N ARG A 431 -2.09 8.07 13.04
CA ARG A 431 -2.30 7.08 14.10
C ARG A 431 -1.53 7.42 15.38
N VAL A 432 -0.25 7.81 15.27
CA VAL A 432 0.61 8.30 16.38
C VAL A 432 -0.06 9.45 17.15
N ARG A 433 -0.81 10.33 16.47
CA ARG A 433 -1.48 11.46 17.14
C ARG A 433 -2.69 11.08 17.98
N VAL A 434 -3.28 9.91 17.75
CA VAL A 434 -4.46 9.44 18.46
C VAL A 434 -4.08 8.42 19.51
N ILE A 435 -3.16 7.52 19.17
CA ILE A 435 -2.67 6.47 20.04
C ILE A 435 -1.73 7.10 21.10
N PRO A 436 -1.91 6.81 22.39
CA PRO A 436 -1.07 7.37 23.44
C PRO A 436 0.36 6.81 23.42
N CYS A 437 1.29 7.48 22.72
CA CYS A 437 2.71 7.12 22.55
C CYS A 437 3.61 7.27 23.80
N ARG A 438 3.05 7.29 25.01
CA ARG A 438 3.81 7.48 26.27
C ARG A 438 3.40 6.54 27.40
N LEU A 439 2.62 5.51 27.10
CA LEU A 439 2.18 4.54 28.11
C LEU A 439 3.36 3.70 28.64
N LEU A 440 4.31 3.33 27.77
CA LEU A 440 5.45 2.49 28.09
C LEU A 440 6.73 3.05 27.45
N GLY A 441 7.88 2.84 28.09
CA GLY A 441 9.17 3.12 27.44
C GLY A 441 9.40 2.16 26.27
N ALA A 442 10.12 2.61 25.22
CA ALA A 442 10.32 1.85 23.99
C ALA A 442 10.81 0.40 24.20
N LYS A 443 11.72 0.18 25.16
CA LYS A 443 12.21 -1.17 25.51
C LYS A 443 11.11 -2.05 26.13
N ALA A 444 10.26 -1.46 26.97
CA ALA A 444 9.14 -2.17 27.60
C ALA A 444 8.03 -2.47 26.60
N ALA A 445 7.74 -1.53 25.69
CA ALA A 445 6.79 -1.73 24.59
C ALA A 445 7.25 -2.87 23.66
N PHE A 446 8.52 -2.88 23.26
CA PHE A 446 9.09 -3.97 22.47
C PHE A 446 9.04 -5.31 23.20
N GLY A 447 9.38 -5.34 24.50
CA GLY A 447 9.26 -6.54 25.34
C GLY A 447 7.83 -7.06 25.42
N ALA A 448 6.84 -6.16 25.57
CA ALA A 448 5.42 -6.51 25.60
C ALA A 448 4.93 -7.07 24.26
N ALA A 449 5.31 -6.47 23.13
CA ALA A 449 4.99 -7.01 21.80
C ALA A 449 5.61 -8.38 21.55
N PHE A 450 6.87 -8.58 21.95
CA PHE A 450 7.53 -9.87 21.82
C PHE A 450 6.85 -10.94 22.67
N ALA A 451 6.50 -10.62 23.92
CA ALA A 451 5.76 -11.52 24.80
C ALA A 451 4.35 -11.83 24.24
N ALA A 452 3.64 -10.84 23.72
CA ALA A 452 2.34 -11.02 23.09
C ALA A 452 2.42 -11.89 21.83
N MET A 453 3.47 -11.74 21.02
CA MET A 453 3.73 -12.59 19.86
C MET A 453 3.97 -14.04 20.27
N ILE A 454 4.80 -14.29 21.29
CA ILE A 454 5.02 -15.65 21.82
C ILE A 454 3.72 -16.22 22.38
N ALA A 455 2.95 -15.45 23.16
CA ALA A 455 1.67 -15.88 23.71
C ALA A 455 0.67 -16.27 22.60
N ALA A 456 0.58 -15.45 21.55
CA ALA A 456 -0.30 -15.72 20.41
C ALA A 456 0.14 -16.98 19.64
N LEU A 457 1.43 -17.14 19.36
CA LEU A 457 1.96 -18.31 18.65
C LEU A 457 1.80 -19.60 19.47
N THR A 458 2.11 -19.55 20.77
CA THR A 458 1.96 -20.70 21.68
C THR A 458 0.49 -21.10 21.83
N LEU A 459 -0.42 -20.12 21.97
CA LEU A 459 -1.86 -20.38 21.99
C LEU A 459 -2.33 -21.02 20.67
N GLN A 460 -1.82 -20.55 19.54
CA GLN A 460 -2.19 -21.07 18.23
C GLN A 460 -1.68 -22.49 18.00
N VAL A 461 -0.39 -22.74 18.22
CA VAL A 461 0.23 -24.07 18.07
C VAL A 461 -0.41 -25.07 19.03
N SER A 462 -0.63 -24.68 20.30
CA SER A 462 -1.29 -25.57 21.27
C SER A 462 -2.72 -25.88 20.89
N SER A 463 -3.48 -24.90 20.36
CA SER A 463 -4.86 -25.13 19.91
C SER A 463 -4.94 -26.03 18.69
N ILE A 464 -3.98 -25.94 17.77
CA ILE A 464 -3.90 -26.81 16.58
C ILE A 464 -3.53 -28.25 16.99
N LEU A 465 -2.49 -28.42 17.82
CA LEU A 465 -1.96 -29.74 18.18
C LEU A 465 -2.82 -30.50 19.20
N LEU A 466 -3.28 -29.80 20.25
CA LEU A 466 -3.92 -30.41 21.41
C LEU A 466 -5.43 -30.16 21.46
N GLY A 467 -5.96 -29.39 20.50
CA GLY A 467 -7.34 -28.90 20.55
C GLY A 467 -7.49 -27.68 21.44
N ARG A 468 -8.67 -27.05 21.39
CA ARG A 468 -9.03 -25.88 22.21
C ARG A 468 -8.75 -26.12 23.70
N ARG A 469 -7.90 -25.27 24.27
CA ARG A 469 -7.65 -25.19 25.72
C ARG A 469 -8.50 -24.14 26.43
N LEU A 470 -9.10 -23.22 25.67
CA LEU A 470 -9.90 -22.10 26.15
C LEU A 470 -11.29 -22.14 25.50
N ALA A 471 -12.27 -21.57 26.19
CA ALA A 471 -13.57 -21.27 25.57
C ALA A 471 -13.36 -20.38 24.33
N GLY A 472 -14.14 -20.60 23.27
CA GLY A 472 -13.91 -19.96 21.97
C GLY A 472 -13.88 -18.43 22.04
N SER A 473 -14.78 -17.83 22.82
CA SER A 473 -14.78 -16.37 23.05
C SER A 473 -13.50 -15.87 23.73
N CYS A 474 -12.98 -16.58 24.73
CA CYS A 474 -11.74 -16.21 25.41
C CYS A 474 -10.52 -16.34 24.50
N GLN A 475 -10.51 -17.33 23.61
CA GLN A 475 -9.43 -17.51 22.63
C GLN A 475 -9.40 -16.38 21.60
N LEU A 476 -10.56 -16.01 21.05
CA LEU A 476 -10.66 -14.89 20.12
C LEU A 476 -10.22 -13.57 20.78
N LEU A 477 -10.68 -13.30 22.00
CA LEU A 477 -10.28 -12.12 22.76
C LEU A 477 -8.77 -12.10 23.05
N ALA A 478 -8.18 -13.25 23.36
CA ALA A 478 -6.74 -13.37 23.56
C ALA A 478 -5.95 -13.05 22.29
N PHE A 479 -6.40 -13.53 21.11
CA PHE A 479 -5.77 -13.18 19.84
C PHE A 479 -5.91 -11.69 19.51
N GLN A 480 -7.10 -11.10 19.71
CA GLN A 480 -7.32 -9.67 19.53
C GLN A 480 -6.39 -8.84 20.42
N ALA A 481 -6.33 -9.15 21.72
CA ALA A 481 -5.47 -8.45 22.67
C ALA A 481 -4.00 -8.58 22.31
N CYS A 482 -3.53 -9.80 21.97
CA CYS A 482 -2.14 -10.00 21.58
C CYS A 482 -1.80 -9.22 20.31
N GLN A 483 -2.60 -9.34 19.24
CA GLN A 483 -2.33 -8.61 18.00
C GLN A 483 -2.36 -7.09 18.22
N LEU A 484 -3.32 -6.58 19.00
CA LEU A 484 -3.40 -5.16 19.33
C LEU A 484 -2.15 -4.68 20.09
N ILE A 485 -1.65 -5.44 21.07
CA ILE A 485 -0.39 -5.10 21.76
C ILE A 485 0.79 -5.07 20.79
N ILE A 486 0.87 -6.04 19.87
CA ILE A 486 1.96 -6.12 18.88
C ILE A 486 1.93 -4.88 17.96
N PHE A 487 0.75 -4.45 17.50
CA PHE A 487 0.61 -3.27 16.64
C PHE A 487 0.71 -1.92 17.38
N LEU A 488 0.50 -1.89 18.70
CA LEU A 488 0.66 -0.68 19.50
C LEU A 488 2.12 -0.41 19.86
N ALA A 489 2.99 -1.43 19.95
CA ALA A 489 4.37 -1.24 20.38
C ALA A 489 5.28 -0.38 19.48
N PRO A 490 5.06 -0.26 18.16
CA PRO A 490 5.80 0.67 17.29
C PRO A 490 5.42 2.15 17.45
N PHE A 491 4.33 2.45 18.17
CA PHE A 491 3.86 3.80 18.49
C PHE A 491 4.42 4.26 19.84
#